data_AF-A0AA42H020-F1
#
_entry.id   AF-A0AA42H020-F1
#
_cell.length_a   1.000
_cell.length_b   1.000
_cell.length_c   1.000
_cell.angle_alpha   90.00
_cell.angle_beta   90.00
_cell.angle_gamma   90.00
#
_symmetry.space_group_name_H-M   'P 1'
#
loop_
_entity.id
_entity.type
_entity.pdbx_description
1 polymer ?
#
loop_
_entity_poly.entity_id
_entity_poly.type
_entity_poly.pdbx_seq_one_letter_code
_entity_poly.pdbx_strand_id
1 'polypeptide(L)'
;MENNTDRRVATATPLLVLLLNYLIGVWLFWLLPPLMYFFYRKRGWLLARELSLKLTDLHLSLLVLAVPLGLLLGALGIVANDAEMPRWPLEILTNLLIIALGIYILISYVFFVVKAYKGQLHSPKLNMGIIEAMRGKRAAQQPADQPTVD
;
A
#
# COMPACT_ATOMS: atom_id res chain seq x y z
N MET A 1 -21.04 -18.05 -4.63
CA MET A 1 -21.86 -16.85 -4.91
C MET A 1 -20.98 -15.64 -4.75
N GLU A 2 -20.70 -14.92 -5.82
CA GLU A 2 -19.91 -13.69 -5.77
C GLU A 2 -20.69 -12.64 -4.96
N ASN A 3 -20.19 -12.28 -3.78
CA ASN A 3 -20.86 -11.30 -2.95
C ASN A 3 -20.62 -9.92 -3.57
N ASN A 4 -21.60 -9.42 -4.34
CA ASN A 4 -21.57 -8.09 -4.95
C ASN A 4 -21.23 -6.99 -3.93
N THR A 5 -21.55 -7.19 -2.65
CA THR A 5 -21.18 -6.27 -1.55
C THR A 5 -19.68 -6.26 -1.28
N ASP A 6 -19.02 -7.42 -1.25
CA ASP A 6 -17.55 -7.52 -1.05
C ASP A 6 -16.81 -6.82 -2.20
N ARG A 7 -17.25 -7.04 -3.44
CA ARG A 7 -16.69 -6.38 -4.63
C ARG A 7 -16.86 -4.85 -4.61
N ARG A 8 -18.02 -4.36 -4.19
CA ARG A 8 -18.26 -2.91 -4.01
C ARG A 8 -17.37 -2.33 -2.92
N VAL A 9 -17.26 -2.99 -1.77
CA VAL A 9 -16.41 -2.54 -0.65
C VAL A 9 -14.93 -2.56 -1.05
N ALA A 10 -14.46 -3.61 -1.71
CA ALA A 10 -13.09 -3.72 -2.20
C ALA A 10 -12.76 -2.59 -3.19
N THR A 11 -13.69 -2.25 -4.09
CA THR A 11 -13.53 -1.15 -5.06
C THR A 11 -13.51 0.22 -4.37
N ALA A 12 -14.34 0.40 -3.35
CA ALA A 12 -14.40 1.65 -2.57
C ALA A 12 -13.20 1.82 -1.63
N THR A 13 -12.53 0.74 -1.23
CA THR A 13 -11.46 0.75 -0.22
C THR A 13 -10.28 1.67 -0.59
N PRO A 14 -9.65 1.59 -1.78
CA PRO A 14 -8.60 2.53 -2.16
C PRO A 14 -9.07 3.98 -2.17
N LEU A 15 -10.29 4.22 -2.63
CA LEU A 15 -10.88 5.57 -2.69
C LEU A 15 -11.12 6.13 -1.28
N LEU A 16 -11.63 5.31 -0.36
CA LEU A 16 -11.80 5.67 1.04
C LEU A 16 -10.46 6.00 1.68
N VAL A 17 -9.41 5.22 1.43
CA VAL A 17 -8.07 5.50 1.95
C VAL A 17 -7.55 6.85 1.46
N LEU A 18 -7.70 7.17 0.16
CA LEU A 18 -7.31 8.49 -0.37
C LEU A 18 -8.13 9.63 0.23
N LEU A 19 -9.45 9.48 0.28
CA LEU A 19 -10.37 10.52 0.77
C LEU A 19 -10.12 10.83 2.26
N LEU A 20 -10.06 9.79 3.08
CA LEU A 20 -9.82 9.91 4.52
C LEU A 20 -8.42 10.46 4.81
N ASN A 21 -7.45 10.14 3.96
CA ASN A 21 -6.13 10.72 4.08
C ASN A 21 -6.11 12.23 3.82
N TYR A 22 -6.80 12.67 2.78
CA TYR A 22 -6.94 14.09 2.47
C TYR A 22 -7.61 14.87 3.61
N LEU A 23 -8.63 14.26 4.26
CA LEU A 23 -9.44 14.91 5.30
C LEU A 23 -8.80 14.93 6.69
N ILE A 24 -8.14 13.85 7.10
CA ILE A 24 -7.75 13.63 8.51
C ILE A 24 -6.23 13.74 8.71
N GLY A 25 -5.47 13.76 7.62
CA GLY A 25 -4.03 14.03 7.62
C GLY A 25 -3.16 12.82 7.29
N VAL A 26 -1.90 13.13 6.97
CA VAL A 26 -0.90 12.20 6.41
C VAL A 26 -0.63 11.00 7.32
N TRP A 27 -0.73 11.13 8.63
CA TRP A 27 -0.50 10.04 9.57
C TRP A 27 -1.50 8.89 9.44
N LEU A 28 -2.74 9.22 9.08
CA LEU A 28 -3.78 8.21 8.88
C LEU A 28 -3.54 7.39 7.60
N PHE A 29 -2.74 7.90 6.64
CA PHE A 29 -2.36 7.18 5.42
C PHE A 29 -1.85 5.77 5.75
N TRP A 30 -0.96 5.71 6.73
CA TRP A 30 -0.20 4.53 7.09
C TRP A 30 -1.04 3.54 7.92
N LEU A 31 -1.97 4.06 8.72
CA LEU A 31 -2.75 3.26 9.68
C LEU A 31 -4.10 2.78 9.13
N LEU A 32 -4.65 3.45 8.11
CA LEU A 32 -5.98 3.11 7.59
C LEU A 32 -6.03 1.71 6.95
N PRO A 33 -5.12 1.34 6.03
CA PRO A 33 -5.16 0.03 5.39
C PRO A 33 -5.14 -1.15 6.38
N PRO A 34 -4.27 -1.19 7.42
CA PRO A 34 -4.30 -2.27 8.39
C PRO A 34 -5.55 -2.24 9.27
N LEU A 35 -6.10 -1.06 9.59
CA LEU A 35 -7.34 -0.95 10.35
C LEU A 35 -8.54 -1.51 9.57
N MET A 36 -8.61 -1.20 8.27
CA MET A 36 -9.61 -1.75 7.35
C MET A 36 -9.49 -3.27 7.23
N TYR A 37 -8.28 -3.84 7.21
CA TYR A 37 -8.09 -5.29 7.24
C TYR A 37 -8.77 -5.96 8.43
N PHE A 38 -8.62 -5.42 9.64
CA PHE A 38 -9.28 -5.96 10.83
C PHE A 38 -10.81 -5.87 10.74
N PHE A 39 -11.33 -4.77 10.19
CA PHE A 39 -12.76 -4.59 9.99
C PHE A 39 -13.33 -5.60 8.98
N TYR A 40 -12.68 -5.77 7.83
CA TYR A 40 -13.09 -6.71 6.78
C TYR A 40 -12.94 -8.16 7.20
N ARG A 41 -11.92 -8.48 8.01
CA ARG A 41 -11.76 -9.80 8.61
C ARG A 41 -12.96 -10.17 9.49
N LYS A 42 -13.48 -9.23 10.30
CA LYS A 42 -14.68 -9.48 11.13
C LYS A 42 -15.95 -9.67 10.30
N ARG A 43 -16.05 -9.00 9.14
CA ARG A 43 -17.22 -9.06 8.24
C ARG A 43 -17.21 -10.24 7.26
N GLY A 44 -16.10 -10.97 7.13
CA GLY A 44 -15.96 -12.08 6.19
C GLY A 44 -15.81 -11.68 4.72
N TRP A 45 -15.44 -10.42 4.45
CA TRP A 45 -15.22 -9.90 3.09
C TRP A 45 -13.81 -10.22 2.62
N LEU A 46 -13.67 -11.30 1.84
CA LEU A 46 -12.37 -11.86 1.45
C LEU A 46 -11.62 -10.95 0.49
N LEU A 47 -12.28 -10.41 -0.53
CA LEU A 47 -11.63 -9.56 -1.53
C LEU A 47 -11.19 -8.22 -0.91
N ALA A 48 -12.07 -7.58 -0.14
CA ALA A 48 -11.75 -6.35 0.57
C ALA A 48 -10.62 -6.55 1.59
N ARG A 49 -10.63 -7.67 2.33
CA ARG A 49 -9.57 -8.03 3.27
C ARG A 49 -8.22 -8.17 2.56
N GLU A 50 -8.14 -8.92 1.47
CA GLU A 50 -6.88 -9.14 0.76
C GLU A 50 -6.37 -7.88 0.08
N LEU A 51 -7.27 -7.08 -0.49
CA LEU A 51 -6.92 -5.78 -1.05
C LEU A 51 -6.37 -4.82 0.01
N SER A 52 -6.97 -4.77 1.20
CA SER A 52 -6.48 -3.94 2.30
C SER A 52 -5.08 -4.37 2.79
N LEU A 53 -4.78 -5.67 2.72
CA LEU A 53 -3.46 -6.21 3.03
C LEU A 53 -2.43 -5.77 1.98
N LYS A 54 -2.78 -5.86 0.69
CA LYS A 54 -1.91 -5.40 -0.41
C LYS A 54 -1.69 -3.90 -0.40
N LEU A 55 -2.68 -3.11 0.00
CA LEU A 55 -2.50 -1.69 0.27
C LEU A 55 -1.53 -1.49 1.42
N THR A 56 -1.70 -2.19 2.55
CA THR A 56 -0.78 -2.12 3.69
C THR A 56 0.66 -2.44 3.26
N ASP A 57 0.85 -3.46 2.44
CA ASP A 57 2.17 -3.82 1.92
C ASP A 57 2.78 -2.77 1.01
N LEU A 58 1.98 -2.17 0.12
CA LEU A 58 2.43 -1.06 -0.71
C LEU A 58 2.90 0.11 0.17
N HIS A 59 2.15 0.45 1.21
CA HIS A 59 2.53 1.51 2.14
C HIS A 59 3.85 1.11 2.81
N LEU A 60 3.92 -0.04 3.46
CA LEU A 60 5.13 -0.45 4.16
C LEU A 60 6.37 -0.45 3.24
N SER A 61 6.21 -0.90 1.99
CA SER A 61 7.29 -0.87 0.99
C SER A 61 7.72 0.57 0.64
N LEU A 62 6.77 1.49 0.48
CA LEU A 62 7.05 2.91 0.27
C LEU A 62 7.73 3.54 1.49
N LEU A 63 7.36 3.15 2.72
CA LEU A 63 8.02 3.64 3.94
C LEU A 63 9.48 3.18 3.98
N VAL A 64 9.72 1.89 3.71
CA VAL A 64 11.06 1.29 3.66
C VAL A 64 11.91 1.97 2.58
N LEU A 65 11.32 2.41 1.48
CA LEU A 65 12.01 3.16 0.42
C LEU A 65 12.21 4.65 0.78
N ALA A 66 11.25 5.27 1.45
CA ALA A 66 11.30 6.68 1.80
C ALA A 66 12.35 7.00 2.88
N VAL A 67 12.57 6.11 3.85
CA VAL A 67 13.56 6.30 4.92
C VAL A 67 14.98 6.49 4.37
N PRO A 68 15.57 5.57 3.57
CA PRO A 68 16.91 5.74 3.03
C PRO A 68 17.01 6.93 2.07
N LEU A 69 15.97 7.22 1.28
CA LEU A 69 15.94 8.40 0.42
C LEU A 69 15.95 9.71 1.23
N GLY A 70 15.20 9.77 2.33
CA GLY A 70 15.19 10.90 3.23
C GLY A 70 16.54 11.10 3.92
N LEU A 71 17.19 10.02 4.36
CA LEU A 71 18.55 10.07 4.91
C LEU A 71 19.56 10.55 3.88
N LEU A 72 19.47 10.06 2.64
CA LEU A 72 20.33 10.49 1.54
C LEU A 72 20.17 11.99 1.27
N LEU A 73 18.93 12.47 1.11
CA LEU A 73 18.64 13.88 0.89
C LEU A 73 19.08 14.76 2.08
N GLY A 74 18.88 14.28 3.31
CA GLY A 74 19.35 14.95 4.51
C GLY A 74 20.87 15.06 4.55
N ALA A 75 21.59 13.98 4.22
CA ALA A 75 23.05 13.98 4.14
C ALA A 75 23.57 14.94 3.04
N LEU A 76 22.97 14.91 1.85
CA LEU A 76 23.29 15.88 0.80
C LEU A 76 23.01 17.32 1.24
N GLY A 77 21.93 17.55 2.00
CA GLY A 77 21.61 18.87 2.55
C GLY A 77 22.65 19.39 3.52
N ILE A 78 23.17 18.53 4.40
CA ILE A 78 24.27 18.88 5.32
C ILE A 78 25.52 19.24 4.51
N VAL A 79 25.92 18.37 3.58
CA VAL A 79 27.12 18.60 2.74
C VAL A 79 26.99 19.87 1.89
N ALA A 80 25.83 20.11 1.29
CA ALA A 80 25.58 21.32 0.50
C ALA A 80 25.65 22.59 1.36
N ASN A 81 25.17 22.53 2.61
CA ASN A 81 25.23 23.65 3.54
C ASN A 81 26.68 23.93 3.98
N ASP A 82 27.47 22.89 4.24
CA ASP A 82 28.89 23.01 4.60
C ASP A 82 29.75 23.52 3.43
N ALA A 83 29.37 23.18 2.20
CA ALA A 83 30.05 23.62 0.97
C ALA A 83 29.54 24.98 0.43
N GLU A 84 28.65 25.66 1.16
CA GLU A 84 27.97 26.90 0.73
C GLU A 84 27.32 26.79 -0.67
N MET A 85 26.92 25.56 -1.04
CA MET A 85 26.26 25.32 -2.32
C MET A 85 24.85 25.91 -2.30
N PRO A 86 24.38 26.42 -3.44
CA PRO A 86 23.03 26.92 -3.54
C PRO A 86 22.02 25.79 -3.29
N ARG A 87 20.94 26.07 -2.56
CA ARG A 87 19.94 25.06 -2.13
C ARG A 87 18.97 24.61 -3.22
N TRP A 88 18.79 25.41 -4.27
CA TRP A 88 17.83 25.14 -5.34
C TRP A 88 17.97 23.76 -6.03
N PRO A 89 19.17 23.18 -6.25
CA PRO A 89 19.28 21.85 -6.85
C PRO A 89 18.72 20.75 -5.95
N LEU A 90 18.93 20.87 -4.64
CA LEU A 90 18.43 19.92 -3.64
C LEU A 90 16.90 20.00 -3.51
N GLU A 91 16.34 21.22 -3.56
CA GLU A 91 14.90 21.45 -3.56
C GLU A 91 14.24 20.87 -4.82
N ILE A 92 14.83 21.08 -6.00
CA ILE A 92 14.34 20.49 -7.25
C ILE A 92 14.37 18.96 -7.18
N LEU A 93 15.47 18.36 -6.72
CA LEU A 93 15.60 16.91 -6.58
C LEU A 93 14.54 16.36 -5.63
N THR A 94 14.35 17.02 -4.48
CA THR A 94 13.35 16.62 -3.47
C THR A 94 11.94 16.70 -4.04
N ASN A 95 11.61 17.79 -4.75
CA ASN A 95 10.30 17.97 -5.38
C ASN A 95 10.04 16.94 -6.48
N LEU A 96 11.02 16.67 -7.34
CA LEU A 96 10.91 15.63 -8.38
C LEU A 96 10.66 14.25 -7.77
N LEU A 97 11.36 13.92 -6.68
CA LEU A 97 11.17 12.66 -5.97
C LEU A 97 9.76 12.55 -5.39
N ILE A 98 9.28 13.60 -4.72
CA ILE A 98 7.91 13.65 -4.15
C ILE A 98 6.86 13.50 -5.25
N ILE A 99 7.00 14.22 -6.36
CA ILE A 99 6.07 14.16 -7.50
C ILE A 99 6.07 12.76 -8.11
N ALA A 100 7.23 12.16 -8.34
CA ALA A 100 7.33 10.82 -8.90
C ALA A 100 6.68 9.76 -8.00
N LEU A 101 6.91 9.84 -6.68
CA LEU A 101 6.24 8.98 -5.70
C LEU A 101 4.73 9.20 -5.66
N GLY A 102 4.29 10.46 -5.69
CA GLY A 102 2.86 10.81 -5.70
C GLY A 102 2.14 10.23 -6.93
N ILE A 103 2.73 10.41 -8.13
CA ILE A 103 2.20 9.85 -9.37
C ILE A 103 2.15 8.31 -9.29
N TYR A 104 3.22 7.67 -8.79
CA TYR A 104 3.26 6.23 -8.63
C TYR A 104 2.15 5.70 -7.72
N ILE A 105 1.91 6.36 -6.58
CA ILE A 105 0.83 6.02 -5.64
C ILE A 105 -0.53 6.18 -6.34
N LEU A 106 -0.78 7.32 -6.98
CA LEU A 106 -2.05 7.57 -7.68
C LEU A 106 -2.34 6.50 -8.73
N ILE A 107 -1.36 6.19 -9.59
CA ILE A 107 -1.50 5.15 -10.61
C ILE A 107 -1.79 3.79 -9.96
N SER A 108 -1.06 3.43 -8.92
CA SER A 108 -1.26 2.16 -8.20
C SER A 108 -2.68 2.07 -7.62
N TYR A 109 -3.21 3.16 -7.05
CA TYR A 109 -4.58 3.22 -6.52
C TYR A 109 -5.64 3.06 -7.62
N VAL A 110 -5.45 3.71 -8.77
CA VAL A 110 -6.34 3.51 -9.93
C VAL A 110 -6.35 2.04 -10.35
N PHE A 111 -5.18 1.39 -10.41
CA PHE A 111 -5.10 -0.03 -10.73
C PHE A 111 -5.77 -0.92 -9.66
N PHE A 112 -5.65 -0.58 -8.38
CA PHE A 112 -6.39 -1.27 -7.31
C PHE A 112 -7.90 -1.18 -7.52
N VAL A 113 -8.43 0.02 -7.79
CA VAL A 113 -9.86 0.23 -8.05
C VAL A 113 -10.32 -0.56 -9.27
N VAL A 114 -9.61 -0.44 -10.40
CA VAL A 114 -9.98 -1.11 -11.66
C VAL A 114 -9.93 -2.64 -11.52
N LYS A 115 -8.89 -3.20 -10.88
CA LYS A 115 -8.80 -4.64 -10.68
C LYS A 115 -9.82 -5.15 -9.65
N ALA A 116 -10.04 -4.42 -8.56
CA ALA A 116 -11.07 -4.76 -7.57
C ALA A 116 -12.47 -4.74 -8.21
N TYR A 117 -12.74 -3.76 -9.08
CA TYR A 117 -13.97 -3.72 -9.84
C TYR A 117 -14.12 -4.92 -10.77
N LYS A 118 -13.04 -5.57 -11.20
CA LYS A 118 -13.06 -6.83 -11.97
C LYS A 118 -13.02 -8.09 -11.09
N GLY A 119 -13.10 -7.95 -9.75
CA GLY A 119 -12.97 -9.07 -8.81
C GLY A 119 -11.55 -9.64 -8.69
N GLN A 120 -10.54 -8.92 -9.17
CA GLN A 120 -9.15 -9.35 -9.21
C GLN A 120 -8.30 -8.55 -8.21
N LEU A 121 -7.22 -9.16 -7.73
CA LEU A 121 -6.22 -8.48 -6.90
C LEU A 121 -5.12 -7.86 -7.76
N HIS A 122 -4.76 -6.60 -7.46
CA HIS A 122 -3.58 -5.95 -8.04
C HIS A 122 -2.39 -6.10 -7.10
N SER A 123 -1.22 -6.40 -7.65
CA SER A 123 0.07 -6.35 -6.95
C SER A 123 0.92 -5.27 -7.61
N PRO A 124 1.12 -4.11 -6.95
CA PRO A 124 2.00 -3.06 -7.45
C PRO A 124 3.44 -3.56 -7.58
N LYS A 125 4.22 -3.03 -8.52
CA LYS A 125 5.61 -3.45 -8.74
C LYS A 125 6.53 -3.21 -7.54
N LEU A 126 6.33 -2.11 -6.79
CA LEU A 126 7.11 -1.77 -5.61
C LEU A 126 6.55 -2.42 -4.34
N ASN A 127 5.47 -3.19 -4.44
CA ASN A 127 4.98 -3.96 -3.32
C ASN A 127 5.93 -5.14 -3.07
N MET A 128 6.64 -5.10 -1.94
CA MET A 128 7.60 -6.12 -1.52
C MET A 128 6.94 -7.32 -0.80
N GLY A 129 5.62 -7.30 -0.62
CA GLY A 129 4.86 -8.38 0.02
C GLY A 129 5.29 -8.63 1.47
N ILE A 130 5.59 -7.59 2.23
CA ILE A 130 6.21 -7.72 3.56
C ILE A 130 5.27 -8.42 4.55
N ILE A 131 4.00 -8.01 4.61
CA ILE A 131 2.95 -8.64 5.41
C ILE A 131 2.59 -10.02 4.84
N GLU A 132 2.55 -10.17 3.51
CA GLU A 132 2.38 -11.50 2.87
C GLU A 132 3.50 -12.48 3.29
N ALA A 133 4.75 -12.03 3.33
CA ALA A 133 5.91 -12.79 3.76
C ALA A 133 5.88 -13.08 5.27
N MET A 134 5.51 -12.10 6.11
CA MET A 134 5.33 -12.29 7.55
C MET A 134 4.17 -13.23 7.89
N ARG A 135 3.15 -13.32 7.03
CA ARG A 135 2.06 -14.30 7.15
C ARG A 135 2.48 -15.73 6.77
N GLY A 136 3.73 -15.93 6.36
CA GLY A 136 4.31 -17.17 5.83
C GLY A 136 3.61 -18.48 6.23
N LYS A 137 3.39 -19.34 5.24
CA LYS A 137 3.03 -20.77 5.37
C LYS A 137 1.75 -21.17 6.11
N ARG A 138 0.99 -20.30 6.79
CA ARG A 138 -0.30 -20.75 7.40
C ARG A 138 -1.42 -21.04 6.40
N ALA A 139 -1.34 -20.53 5.17
CA ALA A 139 -2.27 -20.89 4.09
C ALA A 139 -1.78 -22.09 3.25
N ALA A 140 -0.50 -22.44 3.31
CA ALA A 140 0.07 -23.59 2.60
C ALA A 140 0.01 -24.90 3.39
N GLN A 141 -0.55 -24.87 4.61
CA GLN A 141 -0.75 -26.03 5.50
C GLN A 141 -2.23 -26.30 5.80
N GLN A 142 -3.14 -25.94 4.90
CA GLN A 142 -4.32 -26.79 4.73
C GLN A 142 -3.97 -27.81 3.64
N PRO A 143 -3.55 -29.03 4.00
CA PRO A 143 -3.58 -30.11 3.03
C PRO A 143 -5.03 -30.26 2.59
N ALA A 144 -5.23 -30.03 1.29
CA ALA A 144 -6.30 -30.64 0.55
C ALA A 144 -6.07 -32.16 0.61
N ASP A 145 -6.57 -32.79 1.68
CA ASP A 145 -6.75 -34.24 1.77
C ASP A 145 -7.82 -34.50 2.83
N GLN A 146 -9.06 -34.18 2.48
CA GLN A 146 -10.16 -35.07 2.81
C GLN A 146 -10.43 -35.89 1.56
N PRO A 147 -10.00 -37.16 1.48
CA PRO A 147 -10.75 -38.11 0.69
C PRO A 147 -12.06 -38.38 1.46
N THR A 148 -13.15 -37.87 0.90
CA THR A 148 -14.47 -38.47 1.08
C THR A 148 -14.48 -39.86 0.43
N VAL A 149 -15.37 -40.74 0.95
CA VAL A 149 -15.82 -42.04 0.38
C VAL A 149 -14.90 -43.20 0.80
N ASP A 150 -15.30 -44.23 1.57
CA ASP A 150 -16.59 -44.71 2.12
C ASP A 150 -16.36 -45.42 3.46
#